data_AF-A0A924XVI5-F1
#
_entry.id   AF-A0A924XVI5-F1
#
_cell.length_a   1.000
_cell.length_b   1.000
_cell.length_c   1.000
_cell.angle_alpha   90.00
_cell.angle_beta   90.00
_cell.angle_gamma   90.00
#
_symmetry.space_group_name_H-M   'P 1'
#
loop_
_entity.id
_entity.type
_entity.pdbx_description
1 polymer ?
#
loop_
_entity_poly.entity_id
_entity_poly.type
_entity_poly.pdbx_seq_one_letter_code
_entity_poly.pdbx_strand_id
1 'polypeptide(L)'
;LHGLGISLVPGNDLHPRDLDRVLQSVVGTEHAPLVNEVILRSQSQAAYSPDNIGHFGLSLSRYAHFTSPIRRYSDLLVHRALVTGLKLGLGGLAPDEPVRFPATAEHISATERRAALAEREAIDRYLAAYMADKVGAVFAARVSGVQRFGLFVTLAETGASGLIPMSALPDDFWLYDEATQSLSGRRTRATYRLAQDVDVRLTEASPVTGGLLFQMVSPARPAAAETTGPARQPGGGIRSRRK
;
A
#
# COMPACT_ATOMS: atom_id res chain seq x y z
N LEU A 1 10.98 1.26 9.43
CA LEU A 1 11.88 0.12 9.18
C LEU A 1 13.05 0.04 10.16
N HIS A 2 13.59 1.16 10.68
CA HIS A 2 14.66 1.14 11.70
C HIS A 2 14.33 0.32 12.96
N GLY A 3 13.08 0.32 13.43
CA GLY A 3 12.66 -0.54 14.56
C GLY A 3 12.75 -2.05 14.27
N LEU A 4 12.87 -2.46 13.01
CA LEU A 4 13.11 -3.85 12.59
C LEU A 4 14.59 -4.13 12.31
N GLY A 5 15.49 -3.18 12.61
CA GLY A 5 16.93 -3.29 12.28
C GLY A 5 17.25 -3.17 10.79
N ILE A 6 16.28 -2.79 9.95
CA ILE A 6 16.44 -2.65 8.50
C ILE A 6 16.79 -1.19 8.19
N SER A 7 17.99 -0.98 7.65
CA SER A 7 18.44 0.32 7.15
C SER A 7 18.39 0.35 5.63
N LEU A 8 17.79 1.41 5.08
CA LEU A 8 17.80 1.69 3.65
C LEU A 8 18.87 2.73 3.32
N VAL A 9 19.35 2.71 2.08
CA VAL A 9 20.15 3.80 1.53
C VAL A 9 19.31 5.07 1.40
N PRO A 10 19.92 6.27 1.49
CA PRO A 10 19.21 7.54 1.31
C PRO A 10 18.46 7.61 -0.03
N GLY A 11 17.35 8.36 -0.06
CA GLY A 11 16.42 8.36 -1.19
C GLY A 11 17.03 8.67 -2.56
N ASN A 12 18.08 9.51 -2.62
CA ASN A 12 18.74 9.85 -3.88
C ASN A 12 19.56 8.69 -4.49
N ASP A 13 20.00 7.75 -3.66
CA ASP A 13 20.80 6.58 -4.07
C ASP A 13 19.99 5.27 -4.02
N LEU A 14 18.70 5.36 -3.68
CA LEU A 14 17.81 4.22 -3.54
C LEU A 14 17.54 3.61 -4.91
N HIS A 15 17.79 2.30 -5.06
CA HIS A 15 17.45 1.55 -6.26
C HIS A 15 16.34 0.53 -6.00
N PRO A 16 15.59 0.09 -7.04
CA PRO A 16 14.54 -0.92 -6.88
C PRO A 16 15.03 -2.22 -6.21
N ARG A 17 16.27 -2.65 -6.52
CA ARG A 17 16.94 -3.81 -5.93
C ARG A 17 17.12 -3.72 -4.41
N ASP A 18 17.22 -2.52 -3.85
CA ASP A 18 17.41 -2.34 -2.42
C ASP A 18 16.10 -2.58 -1.67
N LEU A 19 14.97 -2.14 -2.26
CA LEU A 19 13.64 -2.46 -1.74
C LEU A 19 13.34 -3.96 -1.92
N ASP A 20 13.67 -4.54 -3.07
CA ASP A 20 13.51 -5.99 -3.29
C ASP A 20 14.29 -6.81 -2.26
N ARG A 21 15.54 -6.43 -1.96
CA ARG A 21 16.33 -7.09 -0.89
C ARG A 21 15.63 -7.05 0.47
N VAL A 22 15.00 -5.93 0.81
CA VAL A 22 14.22 -5.79 2.06
C VAL A 22 12.96 -6.65 2.03
N LEU A 23 12.24 -6.69 0.91
CA LEU A 23 11.06 -7.54 0.76
C LEU A 23 11.44 -9.02 0.90
N GLN A 24 12.54 -9.45 0.28
CA GLN A 24 13.04 -10.83 0.37
C GLN A 24 13.48 -11.21 1.78
N SER A 25 14.06 -10.28 2.56
CA SER A 25 14.55 -10.61 3.92
C SER A 25 13.43 -10.85 4.93
N VAL A 26 12.20 -10.40 4.64
CA VAL A 26 11.05 -10.55 5.53
C VAL A 26 10.07 -11.63 5.08
N VAL A 27 10.30 -12.30 3.93
CA VAL A 27 9.44 -13.38 3.44
C VAL A 27 9.28 -14.47 4.50
N GLY A 28 8.03 -14.86 4.77
CA GLY A 28 7.71 -15.89 5.76
C GLY A 28 7.79 -15.45 7.22
N THR A 29 8.16 -14.18 7.49
CA THR A 29 8.16 -13.61 8.84
C THR A 29 6.81 -12.93 9.15
N GLU A 30 6.53 -12.74 10.44
CA GLU A 30 5.35 -11.97 10.90
C GLU A 30 5.39 -10.49 10.48
N HIS A 31 6.57 -9.96 10.13
CA HIS A 31 6.75 -8.57 9.74
C HIS A 31 6.48 -8.31 8.24
N ALA A 32 6.38 -9.35 7.41
CA ALA A 32 6.22 -9.20 5.97
C ALA A 32 5.03 -8.30 5.58
N PRO A 33 3.83 -8.45 6.18
CA PRO A 33 2.69 -7.61 5.83
C PRO A 33 2.94 -6.12 6.11
N LEU A 34 3.54 -5.80 7.25
CA LEU A 34 3.87 -4.42 7.64
C LEU A 34 4.90 -3.81 6.70
N VAL A 35 5.99 -4.54 6.42
CA VAL A 35 7.09 -4.05 5.58
C VAL A 35 6.61 -3.84 4.14
N ASN A 36 5.83 -4.77 3.60
CA ASN A 36 5.22 -4.63 2.28
C ASN A 36 4.35 -3.37 2.20
N GLU A 37 3.47 -3.16 3.18
CA GLU A 37 2.57 -2.02 3.21
C GLU A 37 3.33 -0.68 3.31
N VAL A 38 4.35 -0.61 4.17
CA VAL A 38 5.19 0.59 4.31
C VAL A 38 5.94 0.89 3.03
N ILE A 39 6.52 -0.12 2.38
CA ILE A 39 7.24 0.05 1.11
C ILE A 39 6.29 0.53 0.02
N LEU A 40 5.11 -0.08 -0.12
CA LEU A 40 4.12 0.32 -1.11
C LEU A 40 3.65 1.76 -0.90
N ARG A 41 3.40 2.17 0.35
CA ARG A 41 2.98 3.54 0.68
C ARG A 41 4.09 4.58 0.52
N SER A 42 5.35 4.17 0.59
CA SER A 42 6.49 5.07 0.41
C SER A 42 6.77 5.40 -1.07
N GLN A 43 6.19 4.65 -2.00
CA GLN A 43 6.41 4.85 -3.42
C GLN A 43 5.55 5.99 -3.98
N SER A 44 6.13 6.78 -4.88
CA SER A 44 5.38 7.77 -5.65
C SER A 44 4.43 7.09 -6.62
N GLN A 45 3.27 7.72 -6.85
CA GLN A 45 2.35 7.28 -7.89
C GLN A 45 2.97 7.48 -9.27
N ALA A 46 2.82 6.49 -10.17
CA ALA A 46 3.23 6.64 -11.56
C ALA A 46 2.38 7.70 -12.28
N ALA A 47 2.98 8.38 -13.25
CA ALA A 47 2.32 9.40 -14.06
C ALA A 47 2.83 9.35 -15.50
N TYR A 48 2.01 9.83 -16.44
CA TYR A 48 2.48 10.08 -17.80
C TYR A 48 3.34 11.34 -17.82
N SER A 49 4.44 11.27 -18.56
CA SER A 49 5.37 12.39 -18.78
C SER A 49 5.91 12.31 -20.21
N PRO A 50 6.09 13.44 -20.91
CA PRO A 50 6.86 13.46 -22.16
C PRO A 50 8.35 13.12 -21.93
N ASP A 51 8.87 13.44 -20.75
CA ASP A 51 10.26 13.14 -20.38
C ASP A 51 10.37 11.74 -19.79
N ASN A 52 11.35 10.98 -20.27
CA ASN A 52 11.66 9.67 -19.72
C ASN A 52 12.44 9.78 -18.41
N ILE A 53 11.71 9.67 -17.30
CA ILE A 53 12.27 9.63 -15.93
C ILE A 53 12.53 8.21 -15.42
N GLY A 54 12.35 7.19 -16.28
CA GLY A 54 12.39 5.78 -15.90
C GLY A 54 11.13 5.31 -15.17
N HIS A 55 11.09 4.03 -14.80
CA HIS A 55 9.98 3.41 -14.08
C HIS A 55 10.51 2.59 -12.90
N PHE A 56 10.60 3.23 -11.73
CA PHE A 56 11.21 2.66 -10.52
C PHE A 56 10.58 1.32 -10.11
N GLY A 57 9.25 1.26 -9.98
CA GLY A 57 8.55 0.03 -9.56
C GLY A 57 8.65 -1.16 -10.53
N LEU A 58 9.08 -0.93 -11.78
CA LEU A 58 9.33 -1.98 -12.77
C LEU A 58 10.83 -2.22 -12.98
N SER A 59 11.69 -1.44 -12.32
CA SER A 59 13.14 -1.45 -12.53
C SER A 59 13.55 -1.24 -14.01
N LEU A 60 12.84 -0.38 -14.74
CA LEU A 60 13.11 -0.08 -16.15
C LEU A 60 13.62 1.35 -16.34
N SER A 61 14.67 1.53 -17.16
CA SER A 61 15.20 2.86 -17.50
C SER A 61 14.36 3.60 -18.54
N ARG A 62 13.62 2.86 -19.37
CA ARG A 62 12.70 3.37 -20.40
C ARG A 62 11.45 2.52 -20.39
N TYR A 63 10.29 3.16 -20.23
CA TYR A 63 9.00 2.49 -20.25
C TYR A 63 7.94 3.43 -20.82
N ALA A 64 7.03 2.88 -21.62
CA ALA A 64 5.87 3.58 -22.13
C ALA A 64 4.72 2.58 -22.34
N HIS A 65 3.49 3.03 -22.14
CA HIS A 65 2.32 2.24 -22.54
C HIS A 65 2.15 2.26 -24.06
N PHE A 66 1.93 1.08 -24.64
CA PHE A 66 1.79 0.89 -26.09
C PHE A 66 0.72 -0.14 -26.48
N THR A 67 0.45 -1.13 -25.64
CA THR A 67 -0.32 -2.34 -26.00
C THR A 67 -1.84 -2.20 -25.95
N SER A 68 -2.40 -1.05 -25.61
CA SER A 68 -3.86 -0.88 -25.44
C SER A 68 -4.42 0.47 -25.95
N PRO A 69 -4.19 0.83 -27.23
CA PRO A 69 -4.65 2.10 -27.82
C PRO A 69 -6.17 2.28 -27.84
N ILE A 70 -6.94 1.18 -27.77
CA ILE A 70 -8.42 1.23 -27.71
C ILE A 70 -8.93 1.86 -26.41
N ARG A 71 -8.20 1.70 -25.31
CA ARG A 71 -8.66 2.10 -23.96
C ARG A 71 -7.71 3.06 -23.23
N ARG A 72 -6.59 3.44 -23.85
CA ARG A 72 -5.61 4.37 -23.30
C ARG A 72 -5.11 5.32 -24.39
N TYR A 73 -5.31 6.61 -24.17
CA TYR A 73 -4.95 7.65 -25.16
C TYR A 73 -3.42 7.81 -25.31
N SER A 74 -2.65 7.52 -24.25
CA SER A 74 -1.19 7.50 -24.29
C SER A 74 -0.66 6.48 -25.31
N ASP A 75 -1.17 5.25 -25.28
CA ASP A 75 -0.83 4.21 -26.26
C ASP A 75 -1.16 4.67 -27.70
N LEU A 76 -2.29 5.35 -27.93
CA LEU A 76 -2.63 5.89 -29.25
C LEU A 76 -1.59 6.92 -29.74
N LEU A 77 -1.11 7.81 -28.88
CA LEU A 77 -0.06 8.77 -29.23
C LEU A 77 1.27 8.08 -29.54
N VAL A 78 1.63 7.03 -28.81
CA VAL A 78 2.83 6.23 -29.10
C VAL A 78 2.70 5.53 -30.46
N HIS A 79 1.52 4.96 -30.78
CA HIS A 79 1.26 4.37 -32.10
C HIS A 79 1.44 5.41 -33.22
N ARG A 80 0.86 6.60 -33.07
CA ARG A 80 1.00 7.71 -34.02
C ARG A 80 2.45 8.17 -34.18
N ALA A 81 3.19 8.27 -33.08
CA ALA A 81 4.60 8.64 -33.08
C ALA A 81 5.46 7.60 -33.82
N LEU A 82 5.17 6.31 -33.66
CA LEU A 82 5.85 5.23 -34.38
C LEU A 82 5.54 5.28 -35.89
N VAL A 83 4.29 5.54 -36.28
CA VAL A 83 3.92 5.70 -37.70
C VAL A 83 4.71 6.84 -38.34
N THR A 84 4.83 7.99 -37.67
CA THR A 84 5.64 9.12 -38.15
C THR A 84 7.13 8.78 -38.18
N GLY A 85 7.68 8.27 -37.07
CA GLY A 85 9.11 8.01 -36.91
C GLY A 85 9.65 6.91 -37.82
N LEU A 86 8.84 5.88 -38.08
CA LEU A 86 9.17 4.76 -38.97
C LEU A 86 8.65 4.95 -40.40
N LYS A 87 7.98 6.06 -40.70
CA LYS A 87 7.43 6.40 -42.03
C LYS A 87 6.46 5.33 -42.57
N LEU A 88 5.56 4.83 -41.72
CA LEU A 88 4.64 3.74 -42.05
C LEU A 88 3.39 4.17 -42.85
N GLY A 89 3.27 5.45 -43.19
CA GLY A 89 2.19 5.98 -44.00
C GLY A 89 1.24 6.91 -43.23
N LEU A 90 -0.06 6.79 -43.50
CA LEU A 90 -1.09 7.67 -42.95
C LEU A 90 -1.36 7.39 -41.46
N GLY A 91 -1.87 8.39 -40.75
CA GLY A 91 -2.22 8.27 -39.33
C GLY A 91 -1.06 8.53 -38.36
N GLY A 92 0.02 9.15 -38.84
CA GLY A 92 1.12 9.62 -38.00
C GLY A 92 0.75 10.78 -37.07
N LEU A 93 1.64 11.04 -36.12
CA LEU A 93 1.59 12.20 -35.23
C LEU A 93 1.77 13.50 -36.05
N ALA A 94 0.94 14.51 -35.77
CA ALA A 94 1.07 15.84 -36.37
C ALA A 94 2.34 16.56 -35.87
N PRO A 95 2.98 17.42 -36.69
CA PRO A 95 4.25 18.07 -36.32
C PRO A 95 4.18 18.96 -35.07
N ASP A 96 3.03 19.55 -34.78
CA ASP A 96 2.78 20.45 -33.66
C ASP A 96 2.28 19.73 -32.39
N GLU A 97 1.90 18.46 -32.50
CA GLU A 97 1.37 17.65 -31.39
C GLU A 97 2.35 17.53 -30.21
N PRO A 98 3.69 17.36 -30.40
CA PRO A 98 4.64 17.24 -29.29
C PRO A 98 4.64 18.44 -28.34
N VAL A 99 4.33 19.65 -28.85
CA VAL A 99 4.23 20.87 -28.02
C VAL A 99 3.12 20.73 -26.97
N ARG A 100 2.09 19.94 -27.27
CA ARG A 100 0.92 19.71 -26.40
C ARG A 100 1.11 18.52 -25.44
N PHE A 101 2.22 17.78 -25.53
CA PHE A 101 2.44 16.59 -24.70
C PHE A 101 2.45 16.86 -23.19
N PRO A 102 3.05 17.94 -22.66
CA PRO A 102 2.99 18.21 -21.22
C PRO A 102 1.55 18.30 -20.69
N ALA A 103 0.70 19.12 -21.35
CA ALA A 103 -0.70 19.27 -20.98
C ALA A 103 -1.51 17.97 -21.18
N THR A 104 -1.20 17.23 -22.25
CA THR A 104 -1.85 15.94 -22.53
C THR A 104 -1.50 14.88 -21.49
N ALA A 105 -0.24 14.81 -21.08
CA ALA A 105 0.24 13.88 -20.06
C ALA A 105 -0.40 14.16 -18.69
N GLU A 106 -0.53 15.43 -18.32
CA GLU A 106 -1.27 15.85 -17.12
C GLU A 106 -2.74 15.42 -17.20
N HIS A 107 -3.40 15.66 -18.34
CA HIS A 107 -4.80 15.29 -18.54
C HIS A 107 -5.03 13.77 -18.46
N ILE A 108 -4.20 12.97 -19.13
CA ILE A 108 -4.29 11.51 -19.07
C ILE A 108 -4.08 11.03 -17.63
N SER A 109 -3.06 11.55 -16.94
CA SER A 109 -2.78 11.16 -15.55
C SER A 109 -3.94 11.53 -14.61
N ALA A 110 -4.55 12.70 -14.79
CA ALA A 110 -5.69 13.14 -14.00
C ALA A 110 -6.95 12.28 -14.26
N THR A 111 -7.21 11.94 -15.52
CA THR A 111 -8.35 11.12 -15.90
C THR A 111 -8.19 9.65 -15.47
N GLU A 112 -6.97 9.12 -15.49
CA GLU A 112 -6.64 7.80 -14.91
C GLU A 112 -6.91 7.78 -13.40
N ARG A 113 -6.44 8.79 -12.65
CA ARG A 113 -6.75 8.91 -11.22
C ARG A 113 -8.25 8.97 -10.94
N ARG A 114 -8.98 9.78 -11.73
CA ARG A 114 -10.43 9.89 -11.61
C ARG A 114 -11.14 8.56 -11.88
N ALA A 115 -10.71 7.82 -12.91
CA ALA A 115 -11.28 6.52 -13.23
C ALA A 115 -11.03 5.50 -12.11
N ALA A 116 -9.80 5.45 -11.57
CA ALA A 116 -9.46 4.56 -10.46
C ALA A 116 -10.25 4.88 -9.17
N LEU A 117 -10.48 6.17 -8.89
CA LEU A 117 -11.34 6.59 -7.77
C LEU A 117 -12.79 6.13 -7.97
N ALA A 118 -13.35 6.33 -9.16
CA ALA A 118 -14.71 5.91 -9.47
C ALA A 118 -14.89 4.38 -9.41
N GLU A 119 -13.89 3.63 -9.90
CA GLU A 119 -13.86 2.16 -9.79
C GLU A 119 -13.84 1.72 -8.32
N ARG A 120 -12.97 2.33 -7.50
CA ARG A 120 -12.91 2.05 -6.07
C ARG A 120 -14.24 2.34 -5.38
N GLU A 121 -14.84 3.51 -5.63
CA GLU A 121 -16.15 3.84 -5.06
C GLU A 121 -17.24 2.84 -5.44
N ALA A 122 -17.22 2.35 -6.69
CA ALA A 122 -18.17 1.33 -7.12
C ALA A 122 -17.94 0.00 -6.38
N ILE A 123 -16.68 -0.44 -6.27
CA ILE A 123 -16.31 -1.64 -5.51
C ILE A 123 -16.74 -1.51 -4.05
N ASP A 124 -16.45 -0.39 -3.40
CA ASP A 124 -16.81 -0.13 -2.00
C ASP A 124 -18.33 -0.21 -1.79
N ARG A 125 -19.13 0.34 -2.70
CA ARG A 125 -20.61 0.23 -2.67
C ARG A 125 -21.10 -1.21 -2.85
N TYR A 126 -20.53 -1.97 -3.78
CA TYR A 126 -20.90 -3.37 -3.99
C TYR A 126 -20.49 -4.26 -2.82
N LEU A 127 -19.32 -4.03 -2.23
CA LEU A 127 -18.88 -4.72 -1.03
C LEU A 127 -19.78 -4.36 0.16
N ALA A 128 -20.13 -3.09 0.33
CA ALA A 128 -21.07 -2.68 1.38
C ALA A 128 -22.46 -3.31 1.20
N ALA A 129 -22.96 -3.39 -0.04
CA ALA A 129 -24.19 -4.12 -0.37
C ALA A 129 -24.09 -5.60 -0.01
N TYR A 130 -22.96 -6.23 -0.35
CA TYR A 130 -22.69 -7.63 -0.04
C TYR A 130 -22.56 -7.90 1.46
N MET A 131 -22.13 -6.92 2.26
CA MET A 131 -21.96 -7.07 3.71
C MET A 131 -23.21 -6.72 4.52
N ALA A 132 -24.23 -6.12 3.90
CA ALA A 132 -25.41 -5.59 4.59
C ALA A 132 -26.24 -6.67 5.33
N ASP A 133 -26.30 -7.88 4.79
CA ASP A 133 -26.97 -9.04 5.40
C ASP A 133 -26.14 -9.71 6.51
N LYS A 134 -24.90 -9.26 6.73
CA LYS A 134 -23.97 -9.84 7.71
C LYS A 134 -23.69 -8.92 8.90
N VAL A 135 -24.48 -7.86 9.07
CA VAL A 135 -24.39 -6.97 10.23
C VAL A 135 -24.56 -7.78 11.52
N GLY A 136 -23.68 -7.54 12.50
CA GLY A 136 -23.60 -8.27 13.76
C GLY A 136 -22.62 -9.45 13.77
N ALA A 137 -22.19 -9.93 12.60
CA ALA A 137 -21.19 -11.00 12.49
C ALA A 137 -19.77 -10.51 12.80
N VAL A 138 -18.91 -11.45 13.19
CA VAL A 138 -17.49 -11.21 13.50
C VAL A 138 -16.63 -11.71 12.34
N PHE A 139 -15.62 -10.94 11.97
CA PHE A 139 -14.73 -11.21 10.86
C PHE A 139 -13.28 -11.06 11.28
N ALA A 140 -12.43 -11.94 10.74
CA ALA A 140 -10.99 -11.71 10.73
C ALA A 140 -10.68 -10.55 9.79
N ALA A 141 -9.90 -9.60 10.28
CA ALA A 141 -9.52 -8.40 9.56
C ALA A 141 -8.08 -8.02 9.87
N ARG A 142 -7.54 -7.13 9.04
CA ARG A 142 -6.22 -6.54 9.23
C ARG A 142 -6.35 -5.03 9.29
N VAL A 143 -5.63 -4.40 10.23
CA VAL A 143 -5.54 -2.95 10.32
C VAL A 143 -4.83 -2.42 9.07
N SER A 144 -5.58 -1.76 8.20
CA SER A 144 -5.09 -1.14 6.98
C SER A 144 -4.80 0.35 7.15
N GLY A 145 -5.20 0.97 8.27
CA GLY A 145 -4.84 2.35 8.54
C GLY A 145 -5.06 2.72 9.99
N VAL A 146 -4.25 3.65 10.47
CA VAL A 146 -4.37 4.19 11.83
C VAL A 146 -4.46 5.70 11.70
N GLN A 147 -5.50 6.27 12.30
CA GLN A 147 -5.77 7.71 12.27
C GLN A 147 -6.19 8.19 13.66
N ARG A 148 -6.10 9.49 13.90
CA ARG A 148 -6.53 10.11 15.17
C ARG A 148 -7.98 9.82 15.56
N PHE A 149 -8.85 9.51 14.59
CA PHE A 149 -10.28 9.28 14.80
C PHE A 149 -10.66 7.79 14.82
N GLY A 150 -9.72 6.87 14.58
CA GLY A 150 -10.02 5.45 14.56
C GLY A 150 -9.04 4.61 13.73
N LEU A 151 -9.46 3.37 13.47
CA LEU A 151 -8.71 2.39 12.69
C LEU A 151 -9.45 2.06 11.40
N PHE A 152 -8.75 2.04 10.28
CA PHE A 152 -9.25 1.38 9.08
C PHE A 152 -8.85 -0.08 9.13
N VAL A 153 -9.81 -0.96 8.83
CA VAL A 153 -9.60 -2.39 8.77
C VAL A 153 -10.08 -2.93 7.42
N THR A 154 -9.41 -3.96 6.94
CA THR A 154 -9.74 -4.69 5.71
C THR A 154 -9.99 -6.14 6.07
N LEU A 155 -11.17 -6.66 5.71
CA LEU A 155 -11.58 -8.03 5.99
C LEU A 155 -10.72 -9.01 5.18
N ALA A 156 -10.26 -10.08 5.82
CA ALA A 156 -9.32 -11.02 5.21
C ALA A 156 -9.92 -11.80 4.02
N GLU A 157 -11.20 -12.16 4.11
CA GLU A 157 -11.86 -12.99 3.08
C GLU A 157 -12.40 -12.18 1.91
N THR A 158 -13.05 -11.05 2.18
CA THR A 158 -13.78 -10.28 1.17
C THR A 158 -12.98 -9.10 0.62
N GLY A 159 -11.93 -8.67 1.31
CA GLY A 159 -11.22 -7.41 1.00
C GLY A 159 -12.02 -6.14 1.31
N ALA A 160 -13.24 -6.28 1.85
CA ALA A 160 -14.06 -5.13 2.23
C ALA A 160 -13.36 -4.32 3.32
N SER A 161 -13.33 -3.00 3.15
CA SER A 161 -12.66 -2.10 4.08
C SER A 161 -13.67 -1.21 4.80
N GLY A 162 -13.38 -0.86 6.05
CA GLY A 162 -14.22 0.05 6.82
C GLY A 162 -13.53 0.62 8.04
N LEU A 163 -14.30 1.36 8.82
CA LEU A 163 -13.81 2.16 9.93
C LEU A 163 -14.24 1.57 11.28
N ILE A 164 -13.29 1.42 12.19
CA ILE A 164 -13.55 1.31 13.62
C ILE A 164 -13.35 2.71 14.21
N PRO A 165 -14.42 3.44 14.54
CA PRO A 165 -14.28 4.73 15.20
C PRO A 165 -13.61 4.57 16.57
N MET A 166 -12.91 5.60 17.04
CA MET A 166 -12.23 5.58 18.33
C MET A 166 -13.15 5.15 19.50
N SER A 167 -14.43 5.52 19.44
CA SER A 167 -15.46 5.16 20.42
C SER A 167 -15.84 3.68 20.42
N ALA A 168 -15.54 2.94 19.35
CA ALA A 168 -15.79 1.51 19.22
C ALA A 168 -14.54 0.65 19.53
N LEU A 169 -13.47 1.29 20.01
CA LEU A 169 -12.32 0.61 20.60
C LEU A 169 -12.61 0.26 22.08
N PRO A 170 -11.86 -0.67 22.69
CA PRO A 170 -11.95 -0.92 24.12
C PRO A 170 -11.72 0.35 24.93
N ASP A 171 -12.37 0.44 26.09
CA ASP A 171 -12.29 1.60 26.99
C ASP A 171 -10.84 1.87 27.42
N ASP A 172 -10.27 2.95 26.89
CA ASP A 172 -8.94 3.46 27.22
C ASP A 172 -8.81 4.91 26.72
N PHE A 173 -7.78 5.60 27.19
CA PHE A 173 -7.31 6.83 26.59
C PHE A 173 -6.28 6.51 25.52
N TRP A 174 -6.72 6.53 24.25
CA TRP A 174 -5.91 6.20 23.09
C TRP A 174 -5.11 7.41 22.58
N LEU A 175 -3.79 7.27 22.54
CA LEU A 175 -2.84 8.25 22.01
C LEU A 175 -2.42 7.86 20.59
N TYR A 176 -2.60 8.77 19.65
CA TYR A 176 -2.14 8.62 18.27
C TYR A 176 -0.71 9.12 18.12
N ASP A 177 0.15 8.27 17.57
CA ASP A 177 1.48 8.62 17.13
C ASP A 177 1.53 8.59 15.60
N GLU A 178 1.72 9.77 15.01
CA GLU A 178 1.77 9.97 13.57
C GLU A 178 3.03 9.37 12.93
N ALA A 179 4.16 9.40 13.64
CA ALA A 179 5.45 8.92 13.12
C ALA A 179 5.45 7.39 13.00
N THR A 180 4.81 6.70 13.95
CA THR A 180 4.70 5.24 13.94
C THR A 180 3.38 4.73 13.35
N GLN A 181 2.46 5.64 13.02
CA GLN A 181 1.08 5.33 12.61
C GLN A 181 0.44 4.29 13.55
N SER A 182 0.43 4.59 14.85
CA SER A 182 -0.06 3.68 15.87
C SER A 182 -0.98 4.37 16.88
N LEU A 183 -1.89 3.59 17.48
CA LEU A 183 -2.71 3.99 18.62
C LEU A 183 -2.27 3.21 19.85
N SER A 184 -1.92 3.91 20.93
CA SER A 184 -1.50 3.30 22.19
C SER A 184 -2.43 3.67 23.34
N GLY A 185 -2.88 2.69 24.11
CA GLY A 185 -3.75 2.88 25.26
C GLY A 185 -2.95 3.29 26.50
N ARG A 186 -3.34 4.39 27.16
CA ARG A 186 -2.63 4.89 28.35
C ARG A 186 -2.77 3.97 29.56
N ARG A 187 -3.95 3.37 29.75
CA ARG A 187 -4.27 2.50 30.89
C ARG A 187 -3.85 1.05 30.61
N THR A 188 -4.24 0.51 29.47
CA THR A 188 -4.00 -0.90 29.11
C THR A 188 -2.60 -1.15 28.57
N ARG A 189 -1.87 -0.10 28.16
CA ARG A 189 -0.60 -0.17 27.41
C ARG A 189 -0.70 -0.94 26.09
N ALA A 190 -1.91 -1.25 25.65
CA ALA A 190 -2.11 -2.01 24.45
C ALA A 190 -1.93 -1.12 23.22
N THR A 191 -1.58 -1.71 22.08
CA THR A 191 -1.28 -0.93 20.87
C THR A 191 -1.96 -1.53 19.64
N TYR A 192 -2.48 -0.65 18.78
CA TYR A 192 -2.91 -0.98 17.43
C TYR A 192 -1.96 -0.37 16.42
N ARG A 193 -1.47 -1.19 15.49
CA ARG A 193 -0.52 -0.79 14.45
C ARG A 193 -0.98 -1.26 13.08
N LEU A 194 -0.42 -0.64 12.04
CA LEU A 194 -0.61 -1.08 10.66
C LEU A 194 -0.26 -2.56 10.50
N ALA A 195 -1.02 -3.24 9.65
CA ALA A 195 -0.89 -4.66 9.31
C ALA A 195 -1.13 -5.65 10.47
N GLN A 196 -1.60 -5.19 11.63
CA GLN A 196 -1.98 -6.06 12.73
C GLN A 196 -3.29 -6.81 12.44
N ASP A 197 -3.32 -8.11 12.73
CA ASP A 197 -4.52 -8.93 12.64
C ASP A 197 -5.43 -8.70 13.86
N VAL A 198 -6.72 -8.55 13.58
CA VAL A 198 -7.77 -8.23 14.55
C VAL A 198 -9.09 -8.90 14.15
N ASP A 199 -9.92 -9.21 15.13
CA ASP A 199 -11.30 -9.63 14.94
C ASP A 199 -12.22 -8.44 15.17
N VAL A 200 -13.12 -8.23 14.22
CA VAL A 200 -14.00 -7.06 14.18
C VAL A 200 -15.44 -7.50 13.98
N ARG A 201 -16.37 -6.85 14.67
CA ARG A 201 -17.80 -7.06 14.48
C ARG A 201 -18.33 -5.99 13.54
N LEU A 202 -19.01 -6.38 12.47
CA LEU A 202 -19.69 -5.43 11.59
C LEU A 202 -20.88 -4.82 12.34
N THR A 203 -20.92 -3.49 12.48
CA THR A 203 -22.01 -2.78 13.17
C THR A 203 -22.94 -2.07 12.19
N GLU A 204 -22.42 -1.56 11.09
CA GLU A 204 -23.20 -0.88 10.07
C GLU A 204 -22.62 -1.13 8.68
N ALA A 205 -23.49 -1.30 7.69
CA ALA A 205 -23.12 -1.34 6.29
C ALA A 205 -24.08 -0.45 5.50
N SER A 206 -23.53 0.53 4.79
CA SER A 206 -24.30 1.48 3.97
C SER A 206 -23.96 1.29 2.49
N PRO A 207 -24.81 0.59 1.72
CA PRO A 207 -24.59 0.36 0.29
C PRO A 207 -24.54 1.65 -0.54
N VAL A 208 -25.28 2.68 -0.11
CA VAL A 208 -25.37 3.96 -0.82
C VAL A 208 -24.05 4.71 -0.75
N THR A 209 -23.42 4.75 0.43
CA THR A 209 -22.15 5.45 0.63
C THR A 209 -20.93 4.55 0.41
N GLY A 210 -21.09 3.23 0.40
CA GLY A 210 -19.99 2.27 0.42
C GLY A 210 -19.31 2.13 1.79
N GLY A 211 -19.90 2.72 2.84
CA GLY A 211 -19.32 2.75 4.18
C GLY A 211 -19.61 1.49 4.97
N LEU A 212 -18.59 0.96 5.64
CA LEU A 212 -18.70 -0.08 6.65
C LEU A 212 -18.18 0.44 8.00
N LEU A 213 -18.95 0.25 9.07
CA LEU A 213 -18.51 0.50 10.44
C LEU A 213 -18.33 -0.80 11.19
N PHE A 214 -17.29 -0.82 12.00
CA PHE A 214 -16.90 -1.99 12.76
C PHE A 214 -16.69 -1.63 14.24
N GLN A 215 -16.82 -2.64 15.09
CA GLN A 215 -16.42 -2.60 16.48
C GLN A 215 -15.28 -3.59 16.72
N MET A 216 -14.30 -3.18 17.52
CA MET A 216 -13.19 -4.06 17.89
C MET A 216 -13.66 -5.16 18.84
N VAL A 217 -13.35 -6.42 18.50
CA VAL A 217 -13.67 -7.59 19.35
C VAL A 217 -12.40 -8.17 19.98
N SER A 218 -11.30 -8.25 19.23
CA SER A 218 -10.06 -8.77 19.81
C SER A 218 -9.52 -7.83 20.90
N PRO A 219 -9.01 -8.38 22.01
CA PRO A 219 -8.24 -7.57 22.95
C PRO A 219 -7.00 -7.05 22.25
N ALA A 220 -6.73 -5.76 22.42
CA ALA A 220 -5.48 -5.17 21.98
C ALA A 220 -4.31 -5.98 22.59
N ARG A 221 -3.42 -6.51 21.75
CA ARG A 221 -2.23 -7.19 22.27
C ARG A 221 -1.37 -6.16 23.01
N PRO A 222 -0.82 -6.51 24.19
CA PRO A 222 0.25 -5.71 24.78
C PRO A 222 1.33 -5.54 23.72
N ALA A 223 2.00 -4.39 23.68
CA ALA A 223 3.23 -4.25 22.91
C ALA A 223 4.25 -5.25 23.47
N ALA A 224 4.22 -6.50 23.00
CA ALA A 224 5.20 -7.50 23.36
C ALA A 224 6.55 -6.93 22.95
N ALA A 225 7.45 -6.89 23.92
CA ALA A 225 8.81 -6.38 23.77
C ALA A 225 9.39 -6.89 22.46
N GLU A 226 9.90 -5.97 21.65
CA GLU A 226 10.82 -6.27 20.55
C GLU A 226 11.85 -7.25 21.11
N THR A 227 11.69 -8.53 20.80
CA THR A 227 12.64 -9.56 21.23
C THR A 227 13.94 -9.25 20.52
N THR A 228 14.84 -8.65 21.29
CA THR A 228 16.24 -8.41 20.99
C THR A 228 16.87 -9.65 20.38
N GLY A 229 17.14 -9.58 19.07
CA GLY A 229 18.24 -10.23 18.35
C GLY A 229 18.34 -11.77 18.41
N PRO A 230 18.88 -12.41 17.35
CA PRO A 230 19.20 -13.82 17.43
C PRO A 230 20.27 -14.04 18.51
N ALA A 231 19.97 -14.94 19.45
CA ALA A 231 20.90 -15.39 20.48
C ALA A 231 22.23 -15.84 19.82
N ARG A 232 23.32 -15.15 20.13
CA ARG A 232 24.67 -15.62 19.85
C ARG A 232 24.85 -16.97 20.54
N GLN A 233 24.97 -18.05 19.77
CA GLN A 233 25.46 -19.32 20.27
C GLN A 233 26.84 -19.11 20.92
N PRO A 234 27.10 -19.66 22.11
CA PRO A 234 28.43 -19.69 22.67
C PRO A 234 29.28 -20.66 21.85
N GLY A 235 30.15 -20.10 20.99
CA GLY A 235 31.14 -20.87 20.25
C GLY A 235 32.07 -21.59 21.22
N GLY A 236 31.95 -22.91 21.27
CA GLY A 236 32.84 -23.79 22.02
C GLY A 236 34.28 -23.64 21.56
N GLY A 237 35.16 -23.27 22.49
CA GLY A 237 36.60 -23.23 22.26
C GLY A 237 37.15 -24.62 22.04
N ILE A 238 37.62 -24.91 20.81
CA ILE A 238 38.50 -26.04 20.55
C ILE A 238 39.93 -25.52 20.67
N ARG A 239 40.58 -25.90 21.79
CA ARG A 239 42.03 -25.81 21.99
C ARG A 239 42.72 -26.71 20.96
N SER A 240 43.44 -26.14 19.98
CA SER A 240 44.43 -26.90 19.21
C SER A 240 45.72 -27.01 20.02
N ARG A 241 46.11 -28.26 20.32
CA ARG A 241 47.44 -28.61 20.82
C ARG A 241 48.41 -28.65 19.66
N ARG A 242 49.57 -28.04 19.87
CA ARG A 242 50.81 -28.17 19.08
C ARG A 242 51.08 -29.60 18.62
N LYS A 243 51.47 -29.76 17.36
CA LYS A 243 52.76 -30.32 16.93
C LYS A 243 53.12 -29.73 15.58
#